data_AF-A0A2P8FEF0-F1
#
_entry.id   AF-A0A2P8FEF0-F1
#
_cell.length_a   1.000
_cell.length_b   1.000
_cell.length_c   1.000
_cell.angle_alpha   90.00
_cell.angle_beta   90.00
_cell.angle_gamma   90.00
#
_symmetry.space_group_name_H-M   'P 1'
#
loop_
_entity.id
_entity.type
_entity.pdbx_description
1 polymer ?
#
loop_
_entity_poly.entity_id
_entity_poly.type
_entity_poly.pdbx_seq_one_letter_code
_entity_poly.pdbx_strand_id
1 'polypeptide(L)'
;MKGSNGKRLFKEDVYVALPNDDLLAHRDEIDVQELSGRRLITYPRHSRPYLSSMVAQCTAQVEDLVVADIEVLDKSTLLPLVAQGSGIGLVPQWVTEMPVNGVAFVKLSHAPVLQFGVAWRERDASRDSLLDFVQLAREEAKRIDLRFRR
;
A
#
# COMPACT_ATOMS: atom_id res chain seq x y z
N MET A 1 -12.89 -15.50 15.39
CA MET A 1 -13.97 -14.50 15.40
C MET A 1 -15.25 -15.14 14.87
N LYS A 2 -16.22 -15.45 15.73
CA LYS A 2 -17.57 -15.89 15.32
C LYS A 2 -18.50 -14.67 15.36
N GLY A 3 -19.31 -14.43 14.33
CA GLY A 3 -20.33 -13.36 14.31
C GLY A 3 -20.10 -12.19 13.35
N SER A 4 -19.13 -12.27 12.42
CA SER A 4 -18.90 -11.26 11.39
C SER A 4 -18.92 -11.86 9.99
N ASN A 5 -19.64 -11.23 9.08
CA ASN A 5 -19.59 -11.47 7.64
C ASN A 5 -18.61 -10.50 6.98
N GLY A 6 -18.16 -10.82 5.76
CA GLY A 6 -17.33 -9.91 5.01
C GLY A 6 -17.33 -10.19 3.52
N LYS A 7 -17.01 -9.14 2.75
CA LYS A 7 -16.88 -9.22 1.29
C LYS A 7 -15.60 -8.52 0.86
N ARG A 8 -14.76 -9.26 0.14
CA ARG A 8 -13.63 -8.69 -0.61
C ARG A 8 -14.16 -7.87 -1.77
N LEU A 9 -13.61 -6.69 -1.95
CA LEU A 9 -14.06 -5.70 -2.92
C LEU A 9 -13.08 -5.56 -4.07
N PHE A 10 -11.84 -5.16 -3.78
CA PHE A 10 -10.81 -4.96 -4.78
C PHE A 10 -9.43 -5.26 -4.19
N LYS A 11 -8.43 -5.15 -5.05
CA LYS A 11 -7.04 -5.44 -4.75
C LYS A 11 -6.18 -4.25 -5.16
N GLU A 12 -5.05 -4.09 -4.49
CA GLU A 12 -4.06 -3.09 -4.86
C GLU A 12 -2.67 -3.70 -4.91
N ASP A 13 -1.88 -3.21 -5.87
CA ASP A 13 -0.47 -3.51 -5.97
C ASP A 13 0.35 -2.69 -4.96
N VAL A 14 1.60 -3.10 -4.75
CA VAL A 14 2.57 -2.38 -3.92
C VAL A 14 3.52 -1.62 -4.83
N TYR A 15 3.78 -0.37 -4.48
CA TYR A 15 4.71 0.51 -5.15
C TYR A 15 5.84 0.90 -4.20
N VAL A 16 7.00 1.18 -4.76
CA VAL A 16 8.09 1.87 -4.09
C VAL A 16 7.93 3.36 -4.36
N ALA A 17 7.98 4.16 -3.30
CA ALA A 17 8.17 5.60 -3.36
C ALA A 17 9.66 5.91 -3.19
N LEU A 18 10.23 6.65 -4.14
CA LEU A 18 11.66 6.97 -4.22
C LEU A 18 11.85 8.42 -4.69
N PRO A 19 13.02 9.04 -4.43
CA PRO A 19 13.38 10.31 -5.04
C PRO A 19 13.21 10.28 -6.56
N ASN A 20 12.73 11.36 -7.17
CA ASN A 20 12.46 11.41 -8.62
C ASN A 20 13.73 11.41 -9.49
N ASP A 21 14.89 11.66 -8.91
CA ASP A 21 16.21 11.62 -9.55
C ASP A 21 16.93 10.28 -9.37
N ASP A 22 16.31 9.32 -8.67
CA ASP A 22 16.83 7.97 -8.51
C ASP A 22 16.81 7.22 -9.86
N LEU A 23 17.83 6.40 -10.11
CA LEU A 23 17.96 5.61 -11.36
C LEU A 23 16.75 4.68 -11.61
N LEU A 24 16.08 4.23 -10.55
CA LEU A 24 14.90 3.38 -10.68
C LEU A 24 13.61 4.18 -11.00
N ALA A 25 13.60 5.51 -10.83
CA ALA A 25 12.42 6.37 -10.92
C ALA A 25 11.71 6.34 -12.29
N HIS A 26 12.42 5.93 -13.34
CA HIS A 26 11.91 5.89 -14.71
C HIS A 26 11.52 4.48 -15.18
N ARG A 27 11.50 3.51 -14.26
CA ARG A 27 11.10 2.14 -14.54
C ARG A 27 9.59 1.98 -14.34
N ASP A 28 8.95 1.17 -15.17
CA ASP A 28 7.54 0.83 -14.98
C ASP A 28 7.35 -0.15 -13.79
N GLU A 29 8.30 -1.08 -13.65
CA GLU A 29 8.29 -2.11 -12.62
C GLU A 29 9.74 -2.51 -12.25
N ILE A 30 9.97 -2.85 -10.98
CA ILE A 30 11.25 -3.32 -10.45
C ILE A 30 11.08 -4.56 -9.55
N ASP A 31 12.11 -5.37 -9.46
CA ASP A 31 12.21 -6.45 -8.47
C ASP A 31 12.62 -5.91 -7.10
N VAL A 32 12.15 -6.57 -6.03
CA VAL A 32 12.47 -6.14 -4.67
C VAL A 32 13.96 -6.25 -4.34
N GLN A 33 14.70 -7.13 -5.02
CA GLN A 33 16.16 -7.22 -4.87
C GLN A 33 16.89 -5.97 -5.38
N GLU A 34 16.29 -5.22 -6.31
CA GLU A 34 16.85 -3.94 -6.78
C GLU A 34 16.81 -2.84 -5.68
N LEU A 35 16.17 -3.13 -4.54
CA LEU A 35 16.16 -2.25 -3.36
C LEU A 35 17.32 -2.54 -2.39
N SER A 36 18.18 -3.51 -2.67
CA SER A 36 19.34 -3.83 -1.83
C SER A 36 20.23 -2.59 -1.62
N GLY A 37 20.73 -2.40 -0.40
CA GLY A 37 21.55 -1.24 -0.01
C GLY A 37 20.78 0.07 0.16
N ARG A 38 19.48 0.12 -0.11
CA ARG A 38 18.64 1.30 0.10
C ARG A 38 18.22 1.40 1.58
N ARG A 39 18.00 2.64 2.04
CA ARG A 39 17.40 2.92 3.36
C ARG A 39 15.89 2.92 3.26
N LEU A 40 15.21 2.04 3.98
CA LEU A 40 13.76 1.89 3.96
C LEU A 40 13.13 2.62 5.16
N ILE A 41 12.29 3.62 4.89
CA ILE A 41 11.38 4.23 5.85
C ILE A 41 10.21 3.25 6.08
N THR A 42 9.89 2.96 7.34
CA THR A 42 8.92 1.90 7.68
C THR A 42 7.72 2.43 8.45
N TYR A 43 6.84 1.51 8.87
CA TYR A 43 5.64 1.82 9.64
C TYR A 43 5.66 1.08 10.98
N PRO A 44 5.26 1.76 12.07
CA PRO A 44 5.21 1.15 13.39
C PRO A 44 4.18 0.03 13.44
N ARG A 45 4.61 -1.17 13.83
CA ARG A 45 3.75 -2.37 13.84
C ARG A 45 2.51 -2.24 14.73
N HIS A 46 2.60 -1.50 15.83
CA HIS A 46 1.52 -1.37 16.80
C HIS A 46 0.38 -0.47 16.31
N SER A 47 0.67 0.59 15.56
CA SER A 47 -0.33 1.56 15.08
C SER A 47 -0.65 1.41 13.59
N ARG A 48 0.24 0.79 12.81
CA ARG A 48 0.06 0.48 11.38
C ARG A 48 0.38 -0.99 11.05
N PRO A 49 -0.28 -1.96 11.72
CA PRO A 49 0.04 -3.38 11.57
C PRO A 49 -0.10 -3.90 10.13
N TYR A 50 -1.06 -3.38 9.37
CA TYR A 50 -1.29 -3.78 7.98
C TYR A 50 -0.15 -3.35 7.06
N LEU A 51 0.24 -2.08 7.11
CA LEU A 51 1.34 -1.54 6.29
C LEU A 51 2.70 -2.10 6.72
N SER A 52 2.93 -2.24 8.03
CA SER A 52 4.13 -2.90 8.57
C SER A 52 4.24 -4.35 8.09
N SER A 53 3.12 -5.09 8.06
CA SER A 53 3.10 -6.46 7.56
C SER A 53 3.28 -6.54 6.04
N MET A 54 2.73 -5.59 5.28
CA MET A 54 2.96 -5.47 3.84
C MET A 54 4.46 -5.29 3.56
N VAL A 55 5.10 -4.31 4.23
CA VAL A 55 6.54 -4.07 4.11
C VAL A 55 7.32 -5.34 4.39
N ALA A 56 7.09 -5.97 5.54
CA ALA A 56 7.79 -7.18 5.94
C ALA A 56 7.61 -8.34 4.96
N GLN A 57 6.43 -8.50 4.36
CA GLN A 57 6.17 -9.54 3.35
C GLN A 57 6.87 -9.24 2.03
N CYS A 58 6.89 -7.98 1.58
CA CYS A 58 7.58 -7.60 0.35
C CYS A 58 9.09 -7.83 0.49
N THR A 59 9.67 -7.47 1.63
CA THR A 59 11.12 -7.42 1.81
C THR A 59 11.70 -8.66 2.49
N ALA A 60 10.90 -9.70 2.72
CA ALA A 60 11.31 -10.89 3.48
C ALA A 60 12.52 -11.62 2.89
N GLN A 61 12.76 -11.48 1.59
CA GLN A 61 13.83 -12.17 0.85
C GLN A 61 14.94 -11.21 0.37
N VAL A 62 14.88 -9.92 0.70
CA VAL A 62 15.86 -8.94 0.22
C VAL A 62 17.11 -9.01 1.08
N GLU A 63 18.25 -9.25 0.44
CA GLU A 63 19.55 -9.19 1.10
C GLU A 63 20.01 -7.71 1.23
N ASP A 64 20.62 -7.36 2.36
CA ASP A 64 21.20 -6.04 2.64
C ASP A 64 20.25 -4.83 2.55
N LEU A 65 18.96 -5.02 2.85
CA LEU A 65 18.04 -3.90 3.02
C LEU A 65 18.25 -3.22 4.39
N VAL A 66 18.58 -1.93 4.37
CA VAL A 66 18.79 -1.15 5.61
C VAL A 66 17.46 -0.57 6.06
N VAL A 67 16.91 -1.07 7.17
CA VAL A 67 15.77 -0.41 7.83
C VAL A 67 16.25 0.93 8.38
N ALA A 68 15.68 2.04 7.92
CA ALA A 68 15.98 3.35 8.47
C ALA A 68 15.43 3.47 9.89
N ASP A 69 16.10 4.24 10.75
CA ASP A 69 15.61 4.61 12.10
C ASP A 69 14.43 5.60 12.05
N ILE A 70 13.60 5.51 11.01
CA ILE A 70 12.47 6.40 10.74
C ILE A 70 11.23 5.53 10.51
N GLU A 71 10.24 5.70 11.40
CA GLU A 71 8.92 5.13 11.28
C GLU A 71 7.88 6.26 11.08
N VAL A 72 6.95 6.07 10.14
CA VAL A 72 5.93 7.07 9.80
C VAL A 72 4.52 6.53 9.95
N LEU A 73 3.56 7.42 10.23
CA LEU A 73 2.15 7.04 10.42
C LEU A 73 1.30 7.24 9.17
N ASP A 74 1.68 8.12 8.26
CA ASP A 74 0.88 8.42 7.08
C ASP A 74 1.72 8.96 5.93
N LYS A 75 1.10 9.01 4.74
CA LYS A 75 1.76 9.45 3.52
C LYS A 75 2.18 10.92 3.52
N SER A 76 1.52 11.78 4.29
CA SER A 76 1.86 13.21 4.35
C SER A 76 3.20 13.44 5.05
N THR A 77 3.63 12.49 5.88
CA THR A 77 4.98 12.47 6.47
C THR A 77 5.96 11.67 5.61
N LEU A 78 5.54 10.51 5.08
CA LEU A 78 6.41 9.65 4.26
C LEU A 78 6.94 10.36 3.01
N LEU A 79 6.05 10.94 2.21
CA LEU A 79 6.41 11.41 0.86
C LEU A 79 7.40 12.60 0.89
N PRO A 80 7.27 13.59 1.79
CA PRO A 80 8.30 14.62 1.93
C PRO A 80 9.67 14.07 2.36
N LEU A 81 9.72 13.07 3.24
CA LEU A 81 10.99 12.45 3.65
C LEU A 81 11.67 11.70 2.50
N VAL A 82 10.87 11.03 1.67
CA VAL A 82 11.34 10.40 0.43
C VAL A 82 11.86 11.45 -0.53
N ALA A 83 11.10 12.53 -0.78
CA ALA A 83 11.52 13.62 -1.67
C ALA A 83 12.83 14.29 -1.23
N GLN A 84 13.12 14.29 0.07
CA GLN A 84 14.36 14.81 0.67
C GLN A 84 15.52 13.80 0.67
N GLY A 85 15.32 12.58 0.17
CA GLY A 85 16.37 11.55 0.13
C GLY A 85 16.64 10.87 1.48
N SER A 86 15.73 10.96 2.45
CA SER A 86 15.89 10.29 3.76
C SER A 86 15.80 8.76 3.65
N GLY A 87 15.23 8.26 2.56
CA GLY A 87 15.07 6.85 2.24
C GLY A 87 13.98 6.63 1.20
N ILE A 88 13.70 5.36 0.92
CA ILE A 88 12.56 4.91 0.11
C ILE A 88 11.42 4.43 1.03
N GLY A 89 10.21 4.27 0.49
CA GLY A 89 9.08 3.68 1.23
C GLY A 89 8.26 2.74 0.37
N LEU A 90 7.74 1.65 0.93
CA LEU A 90 6.75 0.82 0.26
C LEU A 90 5.35 1.33 0.58
N VAL A 91 4.52 1.50 -0.44
CA VAL A 91 3.20 2.10 -0.34
C VAL A 91 2.16 1.29 -1.12
N PRO A 92 0.90 1.24 -0.67
CA PRO A 92 -0.21 0.77 -1.49
C PRO A 92 -0.43 1.65 -2.72
N GLN A 93 -1.00 1.08 -3.78
CA GLN A 93 -1.30 1.77 -5.03
C GLN A 93 -2.09 3.07 -4.85
N TRP A 94 -3.06 3.14 -3.93
CA TRP A 94 -3.85 4.39 -3.71
C TRP A 94 -2.99 5.59 -3.31
N VAL A 95 -1.79 5.38 -2.75
CA VAL A 95 -0.88 6.48 -2.39
C VAL A 95 -0.36 7.19 -3.64
N THR A 96 -0.17 6.46 -4.74
CA THR A 96 0.34 6.97 -6.01
C THR A 96 -0.60 7.98 -6.68
N GLU A 97 -1.90 7.92 -6.36
CA GLU A 97 -2.90 8.84 -6.91
C GLU A 97 -2.77 10.28 -6.39
N MET A 98 -1.93 10.51 -5.38
CA MET A 98 -1.62 11.84 -4.86
C MET A 98 -0.13 12.15 -5.08
N PRO A 99 0.25 12.60 -6.29
CA PRO A 99 1.64 12.89 -6.59
C PRO A 99 2.17 14.02 -5.70
N VAL A 100 3.41 13.86 -5.24
CA VAL A 100 4.17 14.85 -4.48
C VAL A 100 5.41 15.18 -5.28
N ASN A 101 5.72 16.48 -5.43
CA ASN A 101 6.92 16.91 -6.13
C ASN A 101 8.18 16.27 -5.52
N GLY A 102 9.06 15.75 -6.37
CA GLY A 102 10.29 15.09 -5.93
C GLY A 102 10.14 13.60 -5.61
N VAL A 103 8.96 13.00 -5.77
CA VAL A 103 8.73 11.57 -5.56
C VAL A 103 8.30 10.89 -6.85
N ALA A 104 8.97 9.79 -7.19
CA ALA A 104 8.52 8.84 -8.19
C ALA A 104 7.94 7.59 -7.52
N PHE A 105 6.98 6.95 -8.21
CA PHE A 105 6.36 5.71 -7.78
C PHE A 105 6.60 4.63 -8.82
N VAL A 106 7.21 3.52 -8.40
CA VAL A 106 7.54 2.40 -9.29
C VAL A 106 6.91 1.13 -8.74
N LYS A 107 6.22 0.37 -9.60
CA LYS A 107 5.54 -0.85 -9.17
C LYS A 107 6.56 -1.91 -8.74
N LEU A 108 6.24 -2.63 -7.67
CA LEU A 108 7.06 -3.76 -7.21
C LEU A 108 6.55 -5.07 -7.84
N SER A 109 7.42 -5.75 -8.60
CA SER A 109 7.08 -7.04 -9.20
C SER A 109 6.92 -8.10 -8.13
N HIS A 110 6.02 -9.06 -8.38
CA HIS A 110 5.77 -10.22 -7.51
C HIS A 110 5.44 -9.88 -6.04
N ALA A 111 5.06 -8.64 -5.75
CA ALA A 111 4.69 -8.20 -4.41
C ALA A 111 3.36 -8.85 -3.96
N PRO A 112 3.16 -9.04 -2.64
CA PRO A 112 1.87 -9.46 -2.12
C PRO A 112 0.80 -8.43 -2.50
N VAL A 113 -0.32 -8.92 -3.04
CA VAL A 113 -1.43 -8.06 -3.41
C VAL A 113 -2.28 -7.73 -2.17
N LEU A 114 -2.49 -6.45 -1.92
CA LEU A 114 -3.30 -5.97 -0.81
C LEU A 114 -4.77 -6.19 -1.10
N GLN A 115 -5.51 -6.78 -0.16
CA GLN A 115 -6.94 -7.03 -0.31
C GLN A 115 -7.76 -6.05 0.53
N PHE A 116 -8.66 -5.33 -0.14
CA PHE A 116 -9.59 -4.42 0.50
C PHE A 116 -11.00 -4.99 0.48
N GLY A 117 -11.76 -4.74 1.54
CA GLY A 117 -13.09 -5.28 1.71
C GLY A 117 -13.89 -4.58 2.79
N VAL A 118 -15.15 -4.97 2.88
CA VAL A 118 -16.07 -4.53 3.93
C VAL A 118 -16.43 -5.71 4.81
N ALA A 119 -16.49 -5.47 6.13
CA ALA A 119 -16.89 -6.45 7.12
C ALA A 119 -18.04 -5.89 7.96
N TRP A 120 -18.99 -6.76 8.33
CA TRP A 120 -20.17 -6.38 9.10
C TRP A 120 -20.58 -7.47 10.07
N ARG A 121 -21.41 -7.14 11.06
CA ARG A 121 -21.95 -8.10 12.04
C ARG A 121 -22.95 -9.04 11.35
N GLU A 122 -22.87 -10.33 11.65
CA GLU A 122 -23.73 -11.35 11.04
C GLU A 122 -25.22 -11.11 11.33
N ARG A 123 -25.53 -10.64 12.54
CA ARG A 123 -26.87 -10.23 12.96
C ARG A 123 -26.90 -8.71 13.10
N ASP A 124 -27.07 -8.03 11.97
CA ASP A 124 -27.33 -6.59 11.97
C ASP A 124 -28.84 -6.33 11.93
N ALA A 125 -29.31 -5.44 12.80
CA ALA A 125 -30.72 -5.06 12.89
C ALA A 125 -31.17 -4.25 11.67
N SER A 126 -30.24 -3.60 10.96
CA SER A 126 -30.49 -2.79 9.77
C SER A 126 -30.05 -3.54 8.50
N ARG A 127 -30.57 -4.75 8.29
CA ARG A 127 -30.10 -5.65 7.25
C ARG A 127 -30.24 -5.08 5.84
N ASP A 128 -31.34 -4.40 5.53
CA ASP A 128 -31.61 -3.94 4.17
C ASP A 128 -30.70 -2.79 3.75
N SER A 129 -30.59 -1.74 4.57
CA SER A 129 -29.67 -0.62 4.32
C SER A 129 -28.20 -1.04 4.31
N LEU A 130 -27.84 -2.06 5.11
CA LEU A 130 -26.53 -2.68 5.06
C LEU A 130 -26.26 -3.39 3.72
N LEU A 131 -27.24 -4.14 3.20
CA LEU A 131 -27.11 -4.80 1.91
C LEU A 131 -27.01 -3.79 0.76
N ASP A 132 -27.77 -2.70 0.83
CA ASP A 132 -27.68 -1.58 -0.13
C ASP A 132 -26.29 -0.94 -0.10
N PHE A 133 -25.76 -0.66 1.09
CA PHE A 133 -24.40 -0.15 1.24
C PHE A 133 -23.35 -1.12 0.67
N VAL A 134 -23.46 -2.43 0.97
CA VAL A 134 -22.54 -3.44 0.44
C VAL A 134 -22.62 -3.51 -1.08
N GLN A 135 -23.81 -3.36 -1.66
CA GLN A 135 -23.99 -3.32 -3.11
C GLN A 135 -23.34 -2.08 -3.72
N LEU A 136 -23.57 -0.90 -3.16
CA LEU A 136 -22.92 0.34 -3.59
C LEU A 136 -21.40 0.25 -3.50
N ALA A 137 -20.87 -0.25 -2.38
CA ALA A 137 -19.43 -0.45 -2.19
C ALA A 137 -18.82 -1.39 -3.24
N ARG A 138 -19.56 -2.42 -3.66
CA ARG A 138 -19.13 -3.32 -4.76
C ARG A 138 -19.12 -2.64 -6.11
N GLU A 139 -20.05 -1.74 -6.38
CA GLU A 139 -20.10 -0.99 -7.63
C GLU A 139 -18.95 0.01 -7.71
N GLU A 140 -18.68 0.76 -6.64
CA GLU A 140 -17.53 1.66 -6.58
C GLU A 140 -16.20 0.90 -6.65
N ALA A 141 -16.11 -0.26 -5.98
CA ALA A 141 -14.91 -1.10 -6.06
C ALA A 141 -14.56 -1.53 -7.48
N LYS A 142 -15.57 -1.81 -8.34
CA LYS A 142 -15.33 -2.09 -9.76
C LYS A 142 -14.74 -0.89 -10.49
N ARG A 143 -15.16 0.34 -10.15
CA ARG A 143 -14.61 1.56 -10.76
C ARG A 143 -13.15 1.79 -10.34
N ILE A 144 -12.84 1.54 -9.07
CA ILE A 144 -11.47 1.60 -8.55
C ILE A 144 -10.59 0.55 -9.25
N ASP A 145 -11.03 -0.70 -9.33
CA ASP A 145 -10.29 -1.77 -10.00
C ASP A 145 -10.04 -1.46 -11.49
N LEU A 146 -11.00 -0.84 -12.18
CA LEU A 146 -10.82 -0.39 -13.57
C LEU A 146 -9.81 0.77 -13.70
N ARG A 147 -9.72 1.66 -12.71
CA ARG A 147 -8.73 2.75 -12.68
C ARG A 147 -7.33 2.22 -12.47
N PHE A 148 -7.16 1.25 -11.57
CA PHE A 148 -5.87 0.66 -11.21
C PHE A 148 -5.31 -0.33 -12.23
N ARG A 149 -6.11 -0.75 -13.23
CA ARG A 149 -5.67 -1.58 -14.37
C ARG A 149 -5.23 -0.80 -15.60
N ARG A 150 -5.35 0.53 -15.60
CA ARG A 150 -4.89 1.42 -16.69
C ARG A 150 -3.48 1.88 -16.42
#